data_AF-A0A2M8NML1-F1
#
_entry.id   AF-A0A2M8NML1-F1
#
_cell.length_a   1.000
_cell.length_b   1.000
_cell.length_c   1.000
_cell.angle_alpha   90.00
_cell.angle_beta   90.00
_cell.angle_gamma   90.00
#
_symmetry.space_group_name_H-M   'P 1'
#
loop_
_entity.id
_entity.type
_entity.pdbx_description
1 polymer ?
#
loop_
_entity_poly.entity_id
_entity_poly.type
_entity_poly.pdbx_seq_one_letter_code
_entity_poly.pdbx_strand_id
1 'polypeptide(L)' 'LMESGICLAGGGGQLKGLAERITEEVNIRAWVADDAMTCVARGAGRVLEDYSNLRRLLVGLERGSTKHG' A
#
# COMPACT_ATOMS: atom_id res chain seq x y z
N LEU A 1 -16.82 -6.19 9.32
CA LEU A 1 -17.29 -6.39 7.93
C LEU A 1 -16.07 -6.80 7.13
N MET A 2 -16.06 -7.94 6.43
CA MET A 2 -14.86 -8.39 5.71
C MET A 2 -14.52 -7.42 4.58
N GLU A 3 -13.36 -6.75 4.67
CA GLU A 3 -12.78 -5.86 3.66
C GLU A 3 -12.14 -6.65 2.50
N SER A 4 -12.82 -7.64 1.96
CA SER A 4 -12.27 -8.41 0.84
C SER A 4 -12.36 -7.58 -0.46
N GLY A 5 -11.22 -7.08 -0.92
CA GLY A 5 -11.05 -6.41 -2.21
C GLY A 5 -9.73 -5.62 -2.27
N ILE A 6 -9.64 -4.65 -3.19
CA ILE A 6 -8.41 -3.89 -3.46
C ILE A 6 -8.56 -2.47 -2.89
N CYS A 7 -7.75 -2.13 -1.90
CA CYS A 7 -7.66 -0.77 -1.37
C CYS A 7 -6.48 -0.03 -2.01
N LEU A 8 -6.75 1.06 -2.74
CA LEU A 8 -5.74 1.92 -3.35
C LEU A 8 -5.22 2.93 -2.35
N ALA A 9 -3.89 3.00 -2.22
CA ALA A 9 -3.18 3.97 -1.41
C ALA A 9 -2.23 4.82 -2.27
N GLY A 10 -1.84 5.98 -1.74
CA GLY A 10 -0.98 6.95 -2.42
C GLY A 10 -1.72 7.83 -3.42
N GLY A 11 -1.05 8.88 -3.89
CA GLY A 11 -1.64 9.87 -4.81
C GLY A 11 -2.04 9.30 -6.17
N GLY A 12 -1.36 8.24 -6.63
CA GLY A 12 -1.72 7.55 -7.88
C GLY A 12 -3.13 6.94 -7.83
N GLY A 13 -3.58 6.50 -6.65
CA GLY A 13 -4.93 5.95 -6.45
C GLY A 13 -6.05 6.98 -6.65
N GLN A 14 -5.77 8.28 -6.55
CA GLN A 14 -6.75 9.35 -6.64
C GLN A 14 -7.02 9.81 -8.08
N LEU A 15 -6.36 9.20 -9.06
CA LEU A 15 -6.67 9.44 -10.47
C LEU A 15 -8.13 9.11 -10.74
N LYS A 16 -8.85 10.05 -11.35
CA LYS A 16 -10.28 9.93 -11.64
C LYS A 16 -10.55 8.67 -12.46
N GLY A 17 -11.43 7.80 -11.94
CA GLY A 17 -11.84 6.58 -12.63
C GLY A 17 -10.88 5.39 -12.45
N LEU A 18 -9.78 5.52 -11.69
CA LEU A 18 -8.80 4.43 -11.57
C LEU A 18 -9.35 3.24 -10.79
N ALA A 19 -10.03 3.49 -9.67
CA ALA A 19 -10.62 2.41 -8.86
C ALA A 19 -11.73 1.70 -9.63
N GLU A 20 -12.54 2.45 -10.38
CA GLU A 20 -13.59 1.93 -11.24
C GLU A 20 -12.98 1.06 -12.34
N ARG A 21 -11.95 1.55 -13.04
CA ARG A 21 -11.27 0.80 -14.10
C ARG A 21 -10.63 -0.49 -13.58
N ILE A 22 -9.99 -0.46 -12.41
CA ILE A 22 -9.44 -1.67 -11.78
C ILE A 22 -10.57 -2.65 -11.46
N THR A 23 -11.67 -2.16 -10.91
CA THR A 23 -12.83 -3.00 -10.57
C THR A 23 -13.38 -3.72 -11.80
N GLU A 24 -13.53 -3.01 -12.92
CA GLU A 24 -13.98 -3.56 -14.20
C GLU A 24 -13.02 -4.62 -14.77
N GLU A 25 -11.72 -4.35 -14.70
CA GLU A 25 -10.69 -5.22 -15.30
C GLU A 25 -10.50 -6.52 -14.53
N VAL A 26 -10.44 -6.47 -13.19
CA VAL A 26 -10.16 -7.65 -12.37
C VAL A 26 -11.41 -8.30 -11.79
N ASN A 27 -12.59 -7.71 -11.99
CA ASN A 27 -13.87 -8.16 -11.43
C ASN A 27 -13.83 -8.37 -9.90
N ILE A 28 -13.04 -7.54 -9.21
CA ILE A 28 -12.89 -7.48 -7.75
C ILE A 28 -13.09 -6.03 -7.34
N ARG A 29 -13.89 -5.80 -6.29
CA ARG A 29 -14.14 -4.45 -5.78
C ARG A 29 -12.83 -3.73 -5.43
N ALA A 30 -12.59 -2.58 -6.04
CA ALA A 30 -11.52 -1.66 -5.66
C ALA A 30 -12.08 -0.32 -5.14
N TRP A 31 -11.35 0.32 -4.24
CA TRP A 31 -11.70 1.65 -3.69
C TRP A 31 -10.44 2.41 -3.28
N VAL A 32 -10.55 3.74 -3.16
CA VAL A 32 -9.48 4.59 -2.64
C VAL A 32 -9.61 4.71 -1.14
N ALA A 33 -8.50 4.57 -0.40
CA ALA A 33 -8.49 4.79 1.04
C ALA A 33 -8.84 6.25 1.40
N ASP A 34 -9.59 6.45 2.49
CA ASP A 34 -9.99 7.80 2.96
C ASP A 34 -8.78 8.74 3.15
N ASP A 35 -7.68 8.19 3.68
CA ASP A 35 -6.43 8.91 3.92
C ASP A 35 -5.31 8.50 2.95
N ALA A 36 -5.62 8.25 1.67
CA ALA A 36 -4.69 7.66 0.69
C ALA A 36 -3.30 8.31 0.65
N MET A 37 -3.20 9.64 0.80
CA MET A 37 -1.93 10.37 0.77
C MET A 37 -1.03 10.11 1.99
N THR A 38 -1.61 9.78 3.15
CA THR A 38 -0.85 9.58 4.40
C THR A 38 -0.75 8.11 4.81
N CYS A 39 -1.45 7.20 4.13
CA CYS A 39 -1.45 5.76 4.42
C CYS A 39 -0.05 5.18 4.64
N VAL A 40 0.91 5.50 3.76
CA VAL A 40 2.27 4.95 3.84
C VAL A 40 3.02 5.47 5.07
N ALA A 41 3.02 6.80 5.28
CA ALA A 41 3.70 7.42 6.42
C ALA A 41 3.11 6.96 7.76
N ARG A 42 1.78 6.86 7.85
CA ARG A 42 1.09 6.34 9.03
C ARG A 42 1.39 4.88 9.29
N GLY A 43 1.44 4.05 8.24
CA GLY A 43 1.84 2.65 8.34
C GLY A 43 3.26 2.51 8.88
N ALA A 44 4.20 3.32 8.38
CA ALA A 44 5.57 3.36 8.90
C ALA A 44 5.62 3.79 10.37
N GLY A 45 4.84 4.80 10.77
CA GLY A 45 4.71 5.22 12.17
C GLY A 45 4.21 4.09 13.08
N ARG A 46 3.18 3.35 12.66
CA ARG A 46 2.66 2.18 13.40
C ARG A 46 3.70 1.08 13.59
N VAL A 47 4.55 0.84 12.59
CA VAL A 47 5.65 -0.13 12.70
C VAL A 47 6.68 0.32 13.74
N LEU A 48 6.94 1.62 13.84
CA LEU A 48 7.85 2.15 14.85
C LEU A 48 7.24 2.11 16.26
N GLU A 49 5.94 2.39 16.38
CA GLU A 49 5.20 2.30 17.65
C GLU A 49 5.17 0.87 18.21
N ASP A 50 5.01 -0.14 17.34
CA ASP A 50 5.02 -1.56 17.71
C ASP A 50 6.24 -2.31 17.17
N TYR A 51 7.41 -1.71 17.38
CA TYR A 51 8.67 -2.20 16.81
C TYR A 51 8.99 -3.64 17.23
N SER A 52 8.79 -4.00 18.50
CA SER A 52 9.12 -5.34 19.00
C SER A 52 8.39 -6.46 18.27
N ASN A 53 7.12 -6.24 17.91
CA ASN A 53 6.31 -7.25 17.22
C ASN A 53 6.46 -7.17 15.70
N LEU A 54 6.68 -5.98 15.15
CA LEU A 54 6.65 -5.75 13.70
C LEU A 54 8.04 -5.69 13.05
N ARG A 55 9.13 -5.73 13.83
CA ARG A 55 10.51 -5.68 13.31
C ARG A 55 10.79 -6.69 12.21
N ARG A 56 10.15 -7.88 12.23
CA ARG A 56 10.34 -8.92 11.20
C ARG A 56 9.89 -8.48 9.79
N LEU A 57 9.07 -7.45 9.69
CA LEU A 57 8.57 -6.91 8.42
C LEU A 57 9.56 -5.92 7.78
N LEU A 58 10.58 -5.48 8.52
CA LEU A 58 11.59 -4.54 8.05
C LEU A 58 12.71 -5.28 7.30
N VAL A 59 13.20 -4.68 6.23
CA VAL A 59 14.35 -5.17 5.45
C VAL A 59 15.65 -4.45 5.86
N GLY A 60 16.79 -5.07 5.60
CA GLY A 60 18.10 -4.46 5.83
C GLY A 60 18.34 -3.25 4.92
N LEU A 61 19.26 -2.37 5.33
CA LEU A 61 19.60 -1.15 4.58
C LEU A 61 20.50 -1.40 3.36
N GLU A 62 20.83 -2.66 3.09
CA GLU A 62 21.71 -3.04 1.99
C GLU A 62 20.98 -2.83 0.66
N ARG A 63 21.43 -1.84 -0.10
CA ARG A 63 20.96 -1.62 -1.46
C ARG A 63 21.60 -2.69 -2.34
N GLY A 64 20.87 -3.78 -2.60
CA GLY A 64 21.23 -4.71 -3.67
C GLY A 64 21.31 -3.93 -4.99
N SER A 65 22.53 -3.62 -5.43
CA SER A 65 22.76 -3.05 -6.76
C SER A 65 22.23 -4.07 -7.77
N THR A 66 21.17 -3.72 -8.49
CA THR A 66 20.68 -4.54 -9.60
C THR A 66 21.69 -4.46 -10.74
N LYS A 67 22.77 -5.24 -10.65
CA LYS A 67 23.66 -5.49 -11.78
C LYS A 67 22.90 -6.35 -12.78
N HIS A 68 22.27 -5.70 -13.75
CA HIS A 68 21.83 -6.33 -14.98
C HIS A 68 23.08 -6.40 -15.89
N GLY A 69 23.68 -7.59 -15.96
CA GLY A 69 24.65 -7.97 -16.99
C GLY A 69 23.98 -8.88 -18.00
#